data_AF-A0A7S2Z9Y9-F1
#
_entry.id   AF-A0A7S2Z9Y9-F1
#
_cell.length_a   1.000
_cell.length_b   1.000
_cell.length_c   1.000
_cell.angle_alpha   90.00
_cell.angle_beta   90.00
_cell.angle_gamma   90.00
#
_symmetry.space_group_name_H-M   'P 1'
#
loop_
_entity.id
_entity.type
_entity.pdbx_description
1 polymer ?
#
loop_
_entity_poly.entity_id
_entity_poly.type
_entity_poly.pdbx_seq_one_letter_code
_entity_poly.pdbx_strand_id
1 'polypeptide(L)'
;PTRGQIDGEMASAILRGRHGTSVTVKLARRTEQIPGVPGRPASRGQAPEVKWRQVKLVRDDILLSPVYSELLTSPAEVKGREQLVTRTGYIKLTAFNQRAAAEVAKAIEDLRDQGADRFILDLRDNPGGLVNEGLDIASLWLQPNDVLLHTINNHTMNTVKLPETATPLDGDDPLVVVVNKRTASASEILAGALKDNKRARLIGAE
;
A
#
# COMPACT_ATOMS: atom_id res chain seq x y z
N PRO A 1 -19.59 -19.61 28.58
CA PRO A 1 -18.46 -20.24 27.84
C PRO A 1 -17.36 -19.20 27.58
N THR A 2 -16.26 -19.35 28.34
CA THR A 2 -14.97 -18.62 28.28
C THR A 2 -14.99 -17.10 28.14
N ARG A 3 -15.00 -16.41 29.31
CA ARG A 3 -14.52 -15.04 29.50
C ARG A 3 -13.00 -15.01 29.27
N GLY A 4 -12.58 -15.10 28.01
CA GLY A 4 -11.19 -14.92 27.57
C GLY A 4 -11.02 -13.55 26.96
N GLN A 5 -9.88 -12.91 27.23
CA GLN A 5 -9.41 -11.80 26.41
C GLN A 5 -9.39 -12.29 24.95
N ILE A 6 -10.13 -11.59 24.10
CA ILE A 6 -10.09 -11.84 22.66
C ILE A 6 -8.91 -11.02 22.16
N ASP A 7 -7.88 -11.68 21.65
CA ASP A 7 -6.76 -10.98 21.01
C ASP A 7 -7.22 -10.35 19.67
N GLY A 8 -6.33 -9.58 19.04
CA GLY A 8 -6.65 -8.88 17.79
C GLY A 8 -7.05 -9.83 16.65
N GLU A 9 -6.51 -11.05 16.63
CA GLU A 9 -6.78 -12.03 15.58
C GLU A 9 -8.15 -12.68 15.76
N MET A 10 -8.47 -13.13 16.97
CA MET A 10 -9.79 -13.63 17.31
C MET A 10 -10.87 -12.55 17.15
N ALA A 11 -10.55 -11.29 17.49
CA ALA A 11 -11.47 -10.17 17.29
C ALA A 11 -11.72 -9.94 15.80
N SER A 12 -10.67 -9.96 14.98
CA SER A 12 -10.77 -9.87 13.52
C SER A 12 -11.61 -11.01 12.94
N ALA A 13 -11.41 -12.25 13.40
CA ALA A 13 -12.20 -13.40 12.97
C ALA A 13 -13.70 -13.26 13.30
N ILE A 14 -14.02 -12.69 14.47
CA ILE A 14 -15.41 -12.40 14.87
C ILE A 14 -16.00 -11.25 14.05
N LEU A 15 -15.22 -10.24 13.70
CA LEU A 15 -15.68 -9.09 12.92
C LEU A 15 -15.86 -9.44 11.42
N ARG A 16 -15.06 -10.35 10.87
CA ARG A 16 -15.21 -10.88 9.50
C ARG A 16 -16.44 -11.79 9.38
N GLY A 17 -17.01 -11.89 8.19
CA GLY A 17 -18.19 -12.73 7.92
C GLY A 17 -18.94 -12.30 6.65
N ARG A 18 -20.03 -13.00 6.34
CA ARG A 18 -20.81 -12.73 5.11
C ARG A 18 -21.41 -11.32 5.12
N HIS A 19 -21.35 -10.64 3.97
CA HIS A 19 -22.00 -9.35 3.73
C HIS A 19 -23.47 -9.38 4.20
N GLY A 20 -23.90 -8.29 4.85
CA GLY A 20 -25.26 -8.11 5.38
C GLY A 20 -25.53 -8.82 6.71
N THR A 21 -24.64 -9.71 7.17
CA THR A 21 -24.74 -10.27 8.54
C THR A 21 -24.31 -9.23 9.58
N SER A 22 -24.67 -9.44 10.85
CA SER A 22 -24.27 -8.51 11.91
C SER A 22 -23.57 -9.21 13.06
N VAL A 23 -22.79 -8.43 13.80
CA VAL A 23 -22.14 -8.83 15.04
C VAL A 23 -22.37 -7.75 16.09
N THR A 24 -22.59 -8.18 17.34
CA THR A 24 -22.73 -7.24 18.46
C THR A 24 -21.45 -7.28 19.27
N VAL A 25 -20.79 -6.13 19.39
CA VAL A 25 -19.57 -5.96 20.19
C VAL A 25 -19.84 -5.11 21.42
N LYS A 26 -19.22 -5.46 22.53
CA LYS A 26 -19.19 -4.65 23.76
C LYS A 26 -17.90 -3.84 23.77
N LEU A 27 -18.01 -2.52 23.68
CA LEU A 27 -16.89 -1.58 23.73
C LEU A 27 -16.83 -0.95 25.12
N ALA A 28 -15.64 -0.88 25.71
CA ALA A 28 -15.35 -0.08 26.91
C ALA A 28 -14.54 1.16 26.52
N ARG A 29 -14.78 2.29 27.19
CA ARG A 29 -14.02 3.52 26.97
C ARG A 29 -12.71 3.47 27.77
N ARG A 30 -11.59 3.86 27.15
CA ARG A 30 -10.21 3.80 27.70
C ARG A 30 -9.95 4.69 28.94
N THR A 31 -10.98 5.28 29.53
CA THR A 31 -10.87 6.10 30.76
C THR A 31 -10.77 5.26 32.04
N GLU A 32 -11.03 3.96 31.97
CA GLU A 32 -11.12 3.07 33.13
C GLU A 32 -10.11 1.90 33.04
N GLN A 33 -9.67 1.35 34.18
CA GLN A 33 -8.91 0.11 34.17
C GLN A 33 -9.83 -1.04 33.74
N ILE A 34 -9.65 -1.50 32.51
CA ILE A 34 -10.38 -2.66 31.99
C ILE A 34 -9.71 -3.93 32.55
N PRO A 35 -10.45 -4.84 33.20
CA PRO A 35 -9.90 -6.09 33.72
C PRO A 35 -9.11 -6.84 32.65
N GLY A 36 -7.81 -7.04 32.89
CA GLY A 36 -6.93 -7.79 32.00
C GLY A 36 -6.25 -6.97 30.88
N VAL A 37 -6.58 -5.70 30.70
CA VAL A 37 -5.83 -4.81 29.80
C VAL A 37 -4.77 -4.06 30.60
N PRO A 38 -3.47 -4.09 30.22
CA PRO A 38 -2.44 -3.31 30.89
C PRO A 38 -2.82 -1.83 30.89
N GLY A 39 -3.11 -1.28 32.07
CA GLY A 39 -3.56 0.09 32.27
C GLY A 39 -2.68 0.84 33.26
N ARG A 40 -2.81 2.17 33.28
CA ARG A 40 -2.24 3.03 34.33
C ARG A 40 -2.78 2.55 35.70
N PRO A 41 -1.95 2.41 36.75
CA PRO A 41 -2.42 1.93 38.05
C PRO A 41 -3.54 2.83 38.59
N ALA A 42 -4.65 2.25 39.05
CA ALA A 42 -5.74 2.96 39.68
C ALA A 42 -5.24 3.59 40.97
N SER A 43 -5.76 4.79 41.25
CA SER A 43 -5.60 5.41 42.55
C SER A 43 -6.24 4.51 43.61
N ARG A 44 -5.50 4.17 44.67
CA ARG A 44 -5.91 3.21 45.72
C ARG A 44 -7.35 3.47 46.20
N GLY A 45 -8.20 2.44 46.15
CA GLY A 45 -9.41 2.34 46.98
C GLY A 45 -10.73 2.06 46.25
N GLN A 46 -10.81 2.22 44.93
CA GLN A 46 -12.03 1.89 44.17
C GLN A 46 -11.67 1.22 42.85
N ALA A 47 -12.30 0.06 42.58
CA ALA A 47 -12.25 -0.53 41.25
C ALA A 47 -12.95 0.44 40.29
N PRO A 48 -12.30 0.89 39.20
CA PRO A 48 -12.94 1.81 38.27
C PRO A 48 -14.16 1.14 37.65
N GLU A 49 -15.30 1.82 37.71
CA GLU A 49 -16.55 1.34 37.12
C GLU A 49 -16.41 1.35 35.60
N VAL A 50 -16.29 0.18 34.95
CA VAL A 50 -16.13 0.12 33.50
C VAL A 50 -17.48 0.32 32.81
N LYS A 51 -17.63 1.43 32.07
CA LYS A 51 -18.84 1.69 31.27
C LYS A 51 -18.76 0.99 29.91
N TRP A 52 -19.65 0.02 29.72
CA TRP A 52 -19.77 -0.74 28.49
C TRP A 52 -20.87 -0.18 27.57
N ARG A 53 -20.55 -0.04 26.29
CA ARG A 53 -21.52 0.24 25.23
C ARG A 53 -21.62 -0.95 24.30
N GLN A 54 -22.85 -1.40 24.02
CA GLN A 54 -23.09 -2.38 22.96
C GLN A 54 -23.25 -1.66 21.63
N VAL A 55 -22.53 -2.12 20.61
CA VAL A 55 -22.64 -1.63 19.24
C VAL A 55 -22.93 -2.80 18.32
N LYS A 56 -24.00 -2.69 17.54
CA LYS A 56 -24.32 -3.62 16.46
C LYS A 56 -23.60 -3.13 15.21
N LEU A 57 -22.67 -3.93 14.72
CA LEU A 57 -21.96 -3.71 13.47
C LEU A 57 -22.59 -4.58 12.40
N VAL A 58 -22.92 -3.99 11.25
CA VAL A 58 -23.30 -4.73 10.05
C VAL A 58 -22.03 -4.97 9.26
N ARG A 59 -21.80 -6.22 8.85
CA ARG A 59 -20.67 -6.59 8.01
C ARG A 59 -20.95 -6.11 6.60
N ASP A 60 -20.05 -5.27 6.12
CA ASP A 60 -20.06 -4.75 4.76
C ASP A 60 -18.79 -5.17 4.03
N ASP A 61 -18.83 -5.16 2.71
CA ASP A 61 -17.65 -5.33 1.88
C ASP A 61 -16.84 -4.03 1.93
N ILE A 62 -15.90 -3.95 2.87
CA ILE A 62 -14.99 -2.81 2.96
C ILE A 62 -13.91 -2.98 1.89
N LEU A 63 -14.07 -2.23 0.80
CA LEU A 63 -13.06 -2.10 -0.24
C LEU A 63 -11.96 -1.16 0.24
N LEU A 64 -10.91 -1.73 0.83
CA LEU A 64 -9.68 -1.00 1.11
C LEU A 64 -8.88 -0.93 -0.19
N SER A 65 -8.89 0.25 -0.82
CA SER A 65 -7.97 0.55 -1.92
C SER A 65 -6.52 0.39 -1.41
N PRO A 66 -5.68 -0.42 -2.07
CA PRO A 66 -4.27 -0.51 -1.71
C PRO A 66 -3.46 0.70 -2.19
N VAL A 67 -4.08 1.67 -2.88
CA VAL A 67 -3.42 2.81 -3.50
C VAL A 67 -3.85 4.11 -2.82
N TYR A 68 -2.87 4.88 -2.39
CA TYR A 68 -3.04 6.28 -2.02
C TYR A 68 -2.28 7.15 -2.99
N SER A 69 -2.88 8.22 -3.49
CA SER A 69 -2.23 9.16 -4.41
C SER A 69 -2.44 10.61 -4.02
N GLU A 70 -1.43 11.45 -4.28
CA GLU A 70 -1.45 12.87 -3.97
C GLU A 70 -0.54 13.67 -4.91
N LEU A 71 -0.96 14.85 -5.33
CA LEU A 71 -0.11 15.78 -6.08
C LEU A 71 0.71 16.65 -5.12
N LEU A 72 2.00 16.38 -5.05
CA LEU A 72 2.94 17.17 -4.26
C LEU A 72 3.44 18.36 -5.08
N THR A 73 3.22 19.57 -4.55
CA THR A 73 3.67 20.81 -5.18
C THR A 73 4.86 21.37 -4.39
N SER A 74 6.00 21.58 -5.04
CA SER A 74 7.17 22.20 -4.39
C SER A 74 7.72 23.36 -5.22
N PRO A 75 8.17 24.47 -4.59
CA PRO A 75 8.86 25.52 -5.32
C PRO A 75 10.17 24.95 -5.88
N ALA A 76 10.39 25.03 -7.19
CA ALA A 76 11.71 24.79 -7.75
C ALA A 76 12.55 26.05 -7.50
N GLU A 77 13.58 25.93 -6.67
CA GLU A 77 14.64 26.93 -6.66
C GLU A 77 15.50 26.74 -7.91
N VAL A 78 15.21 27.54 -8.94
CA VAL A 78 16.17 27.76 -10.03
C VAL A 78 16.84 29.10 -9.76
N LYS A 79 18.17 29.09 -9.60
CA LYS A 79 18.98 30.31 -9.53
C LYS A 79 18.69 31.19 -10.75
N GLY A 80 17.92 32.26 -10.56
CA GLY A 80 17.89 33.43 -11.44
C GLY A 80 16.78 33.55 -12.47
N ARG A 81 15.78 32.65 -12.53
CA ARG A 81 14.55 32.84 -13.35
C ARG A 81 13.34 32.24 -12.64
N GLU A 82 12.15 32.75 -12.99
CA GLU A 82 10.82 32.51 -12.42
C GLU A 82 10.67 31.23 -11.60
N GLN A 83 9.99 31.32 -10.43
CA GLN A 83 9.67 30.17 -9.58
C GLN A 83 8.94 29.10 -10.39
N LEU A 84 9.68 28.13 -10.92
CA LEU A 84 9.09 26.96 -11.54
C LEU A 84 8.46 26.15 -10.41
N VAL A 85 7.19 25.82 -10.54
CA VAL A 85 6.52 24.95 -9.57
C VAL A 85 6.73 23.52 -10.04
N THR A 86 7.30 22.68 -9.19
CA THR A 86 7.40 21.23 -9.45
C THR A 86 6.12 20.54 -8.99
N ARG A 87 5.58 19.65 -9.83
CA ARG A 87 4.36 18.90 -9.55
C ARG A 87 4.69 17.41 -9.59
N THR A 88 4.88 16.83 -8.43
CA THR A 88 5.26 15.42 -8.27
C THR A 88 4.05 14.59 -7.91
N GLY A 89 3.70 13.62 -8.73
CA GLY A 89 2.71 12.61 -8.40
C GLY A 89 3.27 11.63 -7.37
N TYR A 90 2.70 11.59 -6.18
CA TYR A 90 3.03 10.60 -5.16
C TYR A 90 2.01 9.47 -5.20
N ILE A 91 2.47 8.23 -5.31
CA ILE A 91 1.64 7.03 -5.31
C ILE A 91 2.21 6.07 -4.26
N LYS A 92 1.43 5.75 -3.22
CA LYS A 92 1.76 4.73 -2.22
C LYS A 92 0.94 3.48 -2.49
N LEU A 93 1.63 2.37 -2.72
CA LEU A 93 1.02 1.06 -2.89
C LEU A 93 1.28 0.21 -1.65
N THR A 94 0.23 -0.18 -0.94
CA THR A 94 0.35 -0.92 0.33
C THR A 94 0.25 -2.43 0.19
N ALA A 95 -0.33 -2.95 -0.90
CA ALA A 95 -0.44 -4.38 -1.18
C ALA A 95 -0.75 -4.66 -2.66
N PHE A 96 -0.33 -5.82 -3.15
CA PHE A 96 -0.65 -6.28 -4.52
C PHE A 96 -1.89 -7.19 -4.50
N ASN A 97 -3.08 -6.59 -4.52
CA ASN A 97 -4.36 -7.30 -4.64
C ASN A 97 -4.90 -7.22 -6.09
N GLN A 98 -6.01 -7.90 -6.40
CA GLN A 98 -6.60 -7.99 -7.75
C GLN A 98 -7.00 -6.67 -8.42
N ARG A 99 -6.92 -5.54 -7.70
CA ARG A 99 -7.26 -4.21 -8.21
C ARG A 99 -6.06 -3.28 -8.24
N ALA A 100 -4.91 -3.71 -7.73
CA ALA A 100 -3.75 -2.87 -7.53
C ALA A 100 -3.28 -2.25 -8.86
N ALA A 101 -3.17 -3.05 -9.94
CA ALA A 101 -2.76 -2.54 -11.24
C ALA A 101 -3.73 -1.48 -11.79
N ALA A 102 -5.03 -1.77 -11.75
CA ALA A 102 -6.06 -0.84 -12.23
C ALA A 102 -6.09 0.47 -11.42
N GLU A 103 -5.93 0.39 -10.10
CA GLU A 103 -5.93 1.57 -9.22
C GLU A 103 -4.64 2.38 -9.33
N VAL A 104 -3.49 1.75 -9.56
CA VAL A 104 -2.23 2.47 -9.85
C VAL A 104 -2.32 3.16 -11.21
N ALA A 105 -2.84 2.48 -12.24
CA ALA A 105 -3.03 3.09 -13.57
C ALA A 105 -3.90 4.34 -13.48
N LYS A 106 -5.05 4.23 -12.80
CA LYS A 106 -5.93 5.37 -12.53
C LYS A 106 -5.22 6.48 -11.76
N ALA A 107 -4.44 6.15 -10.74
CA ALA A 107 -3.70 7.15 -9.98
C ALA A 107 -2.68 7.91 -10.84
N ILE A 108 -2.01 7.24 -11.77
CA ILE A 108 -1.10 7.88 -12.73
C ILE A 108 -1.88 8.87 -13.60
N GLU A 109 -2.96 8.42 -14.23
CA GLU A 109 -3.81 9.26 -15.10
C GLU A 109 -4.36 10.48 -14.34
N ASP A 110 -4.99 10.27 -13.18
CA ASP A 110 -5.56 11.32 -12.35
C ASP A 110 -4.51 12.37 -11.95
N LEU A 111 -3.27 11.94 -11.65
CA LEU A 111 -2.17 12.84 -11.29
C LEU A 111 -1.61 13.60 -12.51
N ARG A 112 -1.53 12.96 -13.68
CA ARG A 112 -1.14 13.61 -14.94
C ARG A 112 -2.13 14.67 -15.36
N ASP A 113 -3.43 14.40 -15.23
CA ASP A 113 -4.50 15.37 -15.49
C ASP A 113 -4.43 16.57 -14.56
N GLN A 114 -3.91 16.39 -13.34
CA GLN A 114 -3.61 17.47 -12.39
C GLN A 114 -2.27 18.18 -12.67
N GLY A 115 -1.53 17.76 -13.69
CA GLY A 115 -0.28 18.38 -14.16
C GLY A 115 0.98 17.82 -13.51
N ALA A 116 0.96 16.61 -12.94
CA ALA A 116 2.17 15.91 -12.53
C ALA A 116 3.10 15.69 -13.73
N ASP A 117 4.40 15.96 -13.54
CA ASP A 117 5.44 15.81 -14.56
C ASP A 117 6.61 14.90 -14.09
N ARG A 118 6.41 14.20 -12.97
CA ARG A 118 7.33 13.26 -12.34
C ARG A 118 6.60 12.49 -11.24
N PHE A 119 7.11 11.31 -10.89
CA PHE A 119 6.46 10.38 -9.99
C PHE A 119 7.37 9.86 -8.87
N ILE A 120 6.74 9.63 -7.71
CA ILE A 120 7.29 8.84 -6.61
C ILE A 120 6.37 7.65 -6.39
N LEU A 121 6.90 6.45 -6.57
CA LEU A 121 6.24 5.20 -6.19
C LEU A 121 6.76 4.72 -4.84
N ASP A 122 5.93 4.79 -3.81
CA ASP A 122 6.27 4.39 -2.44
C ASP A 122 5.80 2.96 -2.16
N LEU A 123 6.76 2.04 -2.07
CA LEU A 123 6.60 0.63 -1.74
C LEU A 123 7.04 0.31 -0.31
N ARG A 124 7.27 1.33 0.54
CA ARG A 124 7.60 1.11 1.95
C ARG A 124 6.45 0.40 2.63
N ASP A 125 6.79 -0.63 3.39
CA ASP A 125 5.85 -1.42 4.19
C ASP A 125 4.89 -2.27 3.36
N ASN A 126 5.25 -2.52 2.10
CA ASN A 126 4.47 -3.38 1.21
C ASN A 126 5.07 -4.81 1.19
N PRO A 127 4.43 -5.78 1.87
CA PRO A 127 4.91 -7.16 1.93
C PRO A 127 4.74 -7.94 0.62
N GLY A 128 4.18 -7.30 -0.42
CA GLY A 128 3.91 -7.89 -1.72
C GLY A 128 2.45 -8.31 -1.86
N GLY A 129 2.24 -9.47 -2.47
CA GLY A 129 0.92 -10.00 -2.81
C GLY A 129 0.98 -10.75 -4.14
N LEU A 130 -0.02 -10.55 -4.99
CA LEU A 130 -0.13 -11.21 -6.28
C LEU A 130 1.02 -10.79 -7.20
N VAL A 131 1.83 -11.76 -7.64
CA VAL A 131 2.98 -11.51 -8.53
C VAL A 131 2.54 -10.90 -9.86
N ASN A 132 1.43 -11.39 -10.45
CA ASN A 132 0.91 -10.88 -11.71
C ASN A 132 0.57 -9.38 -11.63
N GLU A 133 -0.02 -8.93 -10.51
CA GLU A 133 -0.27 -7.50 -10.29
C GLU A 133 1.03 -6.69 -10.26
N GLY A 134 2.12 -7.27 -9.75
CA GLY A 134 3.44 -6.66 -9.81
C GLY A 134 3.96 -6.50 -11.24
N LEU A 135 3.75 -7.51 -12.09
CA LEU A 135 4.10 -7.47 -13.52
C LEU A 135 3.22 -6.47 -14.28
N ASP A 136 1.92 -6.45 -14.00
CA ASP A 136 0.96 -5.55 -14.60
C ASP A 136 1.26 -4.10 -14.21
N ILE A 137 1.58 -3.83 -12.94
CA ILE A 137 2.02 -2.50 -12.51
C ILE A 137 3.34 -2.12 -13.16
N ALA A 138 4.30 -3.03 -13.28
CA ALA A 138 5.56 -2.75 -13.97
C ALA A 138 5.33 -2.37 -15.45
N SER A 139 4.34 -2.99 -16.10
CA SER A 139 3.96 -2.67 -17.48
C SER A 139 3.48 -1.24 -17.69
N LEU A 140 2.97 -0.58 -16.63
CA LEU A 140 2.55 0.81 -16.69
C LEU A 140 3.72 1.78 -16.87
N TRP A 141 4.95 1.34 -16.61
CA TRP A 141 6.15 2.19 -16.58
C TRP A 141 7.22 1.80 -17.59
N LEU A 142 7.21 0.56 -18.08
CA LEU A 142 8.29 -0.03 -18.85
C LEU A 142 7.98 -0.05 -20.35
N GLN A 143 9.03 -0.06 -21.16
CA GLN A 143 8.95 0.01 -22.61
C GLN A 143 8.72 -1.39 -23.22
N PRO A 144 8.23 -1.47 -24.47
CA PRO A 144 8.17 -2.73 -25.21
C PRO A 144 9.49 -3.50 -25.16
N ASN A 145 9.42 -4.82 -24.98
CA ASN A 145 10.58 -5.73 -24.86
C ASN A 145 11.43 -5.61 -23.58
N ASP A 146 11.12 -4.69 -22.67
CA ASP A 146 11.77 -4.65 -21.36
C ASP A 146 11.53 -5.94 -20.57
N VAL A 147 12.51 -6.33 -19.76
CA VAL A 147 12.46 -7.57 -18.98
C VAL A 147 11.72 -7.32 -17.68
N LEU A 148 10.65 -8.08 -17.43
CA LEU A 148 9.90 -7.99 -16.18
C LEU A 148 10.48 -8.87 -15.07
N LEU A 149 10.85 -10.11 -15.43
CA LEU A 149 11.32 -11.10 -14.45
C LEU A 149 12.12 -12.20 -15.14
N HIS A 150 13.17 -12.67 -14.47
CA HIS A 150 13.81 -13.95 -14.74
C HIS A 150 13.37 -14.98 -13.69
N THR A 151 12.92 -16.14 -14.13
CA THR A 151 12.69 -17.31 -13.26
C THR A 151 13.73 -18.36 -13.59
N ILE A 152 14.58 -18.69 -12.62
CA ILE A 152 15.64 -19.68 -12.77
C ILE A 152 15.25 -20.92 -11.97
N ASN A 153 15.25 -22.09 -12.61
CA ASN A 153 15.24 -23.38 -11.94
C ASN A 153 16.55 -24.13 -12.24
N ASN A 154 16.74 -25.32 -11.66
CA ASN A 154 18.00 -26.07 -11.76
C ASN A 154 18.45 -26.41 -13.20
N HIS A 155 17.58 -26.26 -14.20
CA HIS A 155 17.85 -26.69 -15.57
C HIS A 155 17.53 -25.62 -16.63
N THR A 156 16.76 -24.58 -16.31
CA THR A 156 16.24 -23.62 -17.29
C THR A 156 16.10 -22.23 -16.67
N MET A 157 16.31 -21.21 -17.52
CA MET A 157 15.99 -19.83 -17.22
C MET A 157 14.83 -19.41 -18.12
N ASN A 158 13.70 -19.03 -17.52
CA ASN A 158 12.59 -18.40 -18.21
C ASN A 158 12.69 -16.88 -18.04
N THR A 159 12.46 -16.14 -19.12
CA THR A 159 12.47 -14.67 -19.11
C THR A 159 11.11 -14.17 -19.54
N VAL A 160 10.47 -13.39 -18.67
CA VAL A 160 9.22 -12.71 -18.96
C VAL A 160 9.57 -11.30 -19.42
N LYS A 161 9.07 -10.91 -20.59
CA LYS A 161 9.25 -9.57 -21.18
C LYS A 161 7.89 -8.93 -21.46
N LEU A 162 7.89 -7.61 -21.57
CA LEU A 162 6.73 -6.91 -22.10
C LEU A 162 6.49 -7.22 -23.59
N PRO A 163 5.23 -7.34 -24.01
CA PRO A 163 4.90 -7.51 -25.42
C PRO A 163 5.27 -6.27 -26.22
N GLU A 164 5.48 -6.43 -27.52
CA GLU A 164 5.78 -5.32 -28.45
C GLU A 164 4.66 -4.26 -28.50
N THR A 165 3.44 -4.64 -28.11
CA THR A 165 2.27 -3.76 -28.07
C THR A 165 2.10 -3.02 -26.74
N ALA A 166 3.01 -3.19 -25.78
CA ALA A 166 2.95 -2.46 -24.51
C ALA A 166 3.14 -0.96 -24.74
N THR A 167 2.56 -0.13 -23.87
CA THR A 167 2.77 1.33 -23.90
C THR A 167 2.78 1.85 -22.47
N PRO A 168 3.89 2.45 -22.01
CA PRO A 168 3.94 3.05 -20.68
C PRO A 168 2.90 4.17 -20.55
N LEU A 169 2.27 4.24 -19.39
CA LEU A 169 1.17 5.16 -19.10
C LEU A 169 1.67 6.54 -18.65
N ASP A 170 2.90 6.61 -18.14
CA ASP A 170 3.49 7.81 -17.55
C ASP A 170 4.21 8.71 -18.56
N GLY A 171 4.36 8.26 -19.82
CA GLY A 171 5.01 9.06 -20.86
C GLY A 171 6.51 9.29 -20.66
N ASP A 172 7.20 8.38 -19.97
CA ASP A 172 8.63 8.44 -19.60
C ASP A 172 8.98 9.54 -18.59
N ASP A 173 8.00 10.00 -17.81
CA ASP A 173 8.21 10.99 -16.76
C ASP A 173 9.21 10.46 -15.70
N PRO A 174 10.04 11.32 -15.08
CA PRO A 174 11.01 10.91 -14.08
C PRO A 174 10.37 10.12 -12.93
N LEU A 175 10.89 8.94 -12.62
CA LEU A 175 10.37 8.05 -11.58
C LEU A 175 11.42 7.73 -10.51
N VAL A 176 11.02 7.90 -9.25
CA VAL A 176 11.74 7.38 -8.08
C VAL A 176 10.88 6.33 -7.39
N VAL A 177 11.49 5.22 -7.00
CA VAL A 177 10.81 4.20 -6.19
C VAL A 177 11.41 4.21 -4.79
N VAL A 178 10.56 4.30 -3.78
CA VAL A 178 10.96 4.32 -2.37
C VAL A 178 10.69 2.95 -1.75
N VAL A 179 11.71 2.35 -1.15
CA VAL A 179 11.65 1.01 -0.54
C VAL A 179 12.18 1.04 0.90
N ASN A 180 11.88 0.00 1.67
CA ASN A 180 12.53 -0.25 2.96
C ASN A 180 12.63 -1.76 3.26
N LYS A 181 13.15 -2.10 4.45
CA LYS A 181 13.27 -3.48 4.95
C LYS A 181 11.99 -4.32 4.97
N ARG A 182 10.82 -3.69 4.81
CA ARG A 182 9.50 -4.35 4.79
C ARG A 182 8.91 -4.45 3.37
N THR A 183 9.64 -3.98 2.36
CA THR A 183 9.33 -4.18 0.95
C THR A 183 9.73 -5.61 0.56
N ALA A 184 8.77 -6.44 0.16
CA ALA A 184 9.02 -7.86 -0.11
C ALA A 184 8.22 -8.43 -1.31
N SER A 185 8.66 -9.58 -1.84
CA SER A 185 7.94 -10.39 -2.83
C SER A 185 7.58 -9.62 -4.11
N ALA A 186 6.30 -9.49 -4.47
CA ALA A 186 5.87 -8.73 -5.65
C ALA A 186 6.41 -7.29 -5.67
N SER A 187 6.59 -6.67 -4.49
CA SER A 187 7.21 -5.33 -4.38
C SER A 187 8.67 -5.33 -4.82
N GLU A 188 9.43 -6.37 -4.49
CA GLU A 188 10.83 -6.53 -4.89
C GLU A 188 10.94 -6.82 -6.39
N ILE A 189 10.02 -7.62 -6.94
CA ILE A 189 9.93 -7.88 -8.39
C ILE A 189 9.69 -6.56 -9.13
N LEU A 190 8.71 -5.76 -8.70
CA LEU A 190 8.41 -4.46 -9.31
C LEU A 190 9.61 -3.51 -9.20
N ALA A 191 10.19 -3.35 -8.00
CA ALA A 191 11.33 -2.47 -7.79
C ALA A 191 12.56 -2.92 -8.60
N GLY A 192 12.82 -4.23 -8.67
CA GLY A 192 13.90 -4.83 -9.45
C GLY A 192 13.72 -4.59 -10.95
N ALA A 193 12.53 -4.88 -11.49
CA ALA A 193 12.21 -4.64 -12.90
C ALA A 193 12.41 -3.17 -13.28
N LEU A 194 11.91 -2.23 -12.48
CA LEU A 194 12.06 -0.80 -12.74
C LEU A 194 13.52 -0.35 -12.66
N LYS A 195 14.29 -0.88 -11.70
CA LYS A 195 15.71 -0.53 -11.54
C LYS A 195 16.57 -1.10 -12.67
N ASP A 196 16.40 -2.37 -13.00
CA ASP A 196 17.30 -3.10 -13.90
C ASP A 196 17.07 -2.69 -15.37
N ASN A 197 15.85 -2.27 -15.73
CA ASN A 197 15.57 -1.60 -17.00
C ASN A 197 15.93 -0.10 -17.00
N LYS A 198 16.60 0.41 -15.95
CA LYS A 198 16.99 1.82 -15.80
C LYS A 198 15.82 2.81 -15.84
N ARG A 199 14.60 2.33 -15.58
CA ARG A 199 13.38 3.15 -15.59
C ARG A 199 13.27 4.02 -14.35
N ALA A 200 13.69 3.50 -13.18
CA ALA A 200 13.61 4.23 -11.92
C ALA A 200 14.88 4.11 -11.07
N ARG A 201 15.11 5.13 -10.25
CA ARG A 201 16.10 5.06 -9.16
C ARG A 201 15.42 4.58 -7.88
N LEU A 202 15.99 3.56 -7.24
CA LEU A 202 15.55 3.11 -5.92
C LEU A 202 16.17 3.99 -4.82
N ILE A 203 15.37 4.38 -3.84
CA ILE A 203 15.79 5.13 -2.65
C ILE A 203 15.27 4.41 -1.41
N GLY A 204 16.14 4.13 -0.44
CA GLY A 204 15.74 3.41 0.75
C GLY A 204 16.88 2.62 1.38
N ALA A 205 16.54 1.77 2.33
CA ALA A 205 17.46 0.84 2.97
C ALA A 205 16.89 -0.58 2.92
N GLU A 206 17.72 -1.53 2.48
CA GLU A 206 17.52 -2.97 2.62
C GLU A 206 17.67 -3.44 4.07
#